data_AF-A0A422M0A5-F1
#
_entry.id   AF-A0A422M0A5-F1
#
_cell.length_a   1.000
_cell.length_b   1.000
_cell.length_c   1.000
_cell.angle_alpha   90.00
_cell.angle_beta   90.00
_cell.angle_gamma   90.00
#
_symmetry.space_group_name_H-M   'P 1'
#
loop_
_entity.id
_entity.type
_entity.pdbx_description
1 polymer ?
#
loop_
_entity_poly.entity_id
_entity_poly.type
_entity_poly.pdbx_seq_one_letter_code
_entity_poly.pdbx_strand_id
1 'polypeptide(L)'
;METVTWHYDSRLHMLVADGACGAKAYFILTLIEAQLKEGTQLTIRAPKNADLTNLADIMSRVYSKKEATLVALGTFSQNIIMRNDQIKQTNGFKTGENYVYLALPSSNLP
;
A
#
# COMPACT_ATOMS: atom_id res chain seq x y z
N MET A 1 6.88 -1.79 -28.06
CA MET A 1 5.87 -1.89 -26.99
C MET A 1 6.17 -0.76 -26.03
N GLU A 2 5.23 0.16 -25.81
CA GLU A 2 5.44 1.28 -24.89
C GLU A 2 5.32 0.78 -23.45
N THR A 3 6.28 1.17 -22.61
CA THR A 3 6.27 0.87 -21.19
C THR A 3 5.30 1.80 -20.48
N VAL A 4 4.40 1.24 -19.67
CA VAL A 4 3.54 2.04 -18.78
C VAL A 4 4.29 2.26 -17.47
N THR A 5 4.45 3.53 -17.08
CA THR A 5 5.05 3.91 -15.79
C THR A 5 3.95 4.33 -14.83
N TRP A 6 3.93 3.76 -13.63
CA TRP A 6 3.00 4.17 -12.57
C TRP A 6 3.68 5.14 -11.60
N HIS A 7 3.19 6.39 -11.58
CA HIS A 7 3.59 7.38 -10.59
C HIS A 7 2.79 7.19 -9.29
N TYR A 8 3.28 6.30 -8.42
CA TYR A 8 2.62 5.94 -7.18
C TYR A 8 2.28 7.15 -6.28
N ASP A 9 3.19 8.11 -6.17
CA ASP A 9 3.03 9.31 -5.33
C ASP A 9 1.86 10.22 -5.74
N SER A 10 1.45 10.18 -7.02
CA SER A 10 0.34 10.99 -7.56
C SER A 10 -0.92 10.17 -7.88
N ARG A 11 -0.82 8.84 -7.97
CA ARG A 11 -1.93 7.92 -8.20
C ARG A 11 -1.86 6.76 -7.21
N LEU A 12 -2.36 7.00 -6.00
CA LEU A 12 -2.17 6.14 -4.83
C LEU A 12 -2.91 4.79 -4.87
N HIS A 13 -3.83 4.59 -5.82
CA HIS A 13 -4.68 3.40 -5.88
C HIS A 13 -4.72 2.81 -7.28
N MET A 14 -4.65 1.48 -7.36
CA MET A 14 -4.74 0.71 -8.59
C MET A 14 -5.77 -0.40 -8.41
N LEU A 15 -6.69 -0.52 -9.37
CA LEU A 15 -7.58 -1.66 -9.50
C LEU A 15 -7.00 -2.62 -10.53
N VAL A 16 -6.67 -3.84 -10.10
CA VAL A 16 -6.18 -4.91 -10.98
C VAL A 16 -7.27 -5.94 -11.15
N ALA A 17 -7.78 -6.09 -12.37
CA ALA A 17 -8.77 -7.09 -12.73
C ALA A 17 -8.23 -7.96 -13.87
N ASP A 18 -8.46 -9.26 -13.79
CA ASP A 18 -8.02 -10.23 -14.78
C ASP A 18 -9.00 -11.41 -14.79
N GLY A 19 -9.04 -12.15 -15.90
CA GLY A 19 -9.76 -13.41 -16.01
C GLY A 19 -9.14 -14.52 -15.17
N ALA A 20 -9.66 -15.74 -15.28
CA ALA A 20 -9.22 -16.88 -14.47
C ALA A 20 -7.76 -17.35 -14.72
N CYS A 21 -7.01 -16.72 -15.64
CA CYS A 21 -5.72 -17.20 -16.09
C CYS A 21 -4.54 -16.39 -15.52
N GLY A 22 -4.10 -16.72 -14.30
CA GLY A 22 -2.70 -16.69 -13.81
C GLY A 22 -1.90 -15.38 -13.69
N ALA A 23 -2.00 -14.42 -14.61
CA ALA A 23 -1.04 -13.31 -14.69
C ALA A 23 -1.17 -12.30 -13.54
N LYS A 24 -2.39 -12.08 -13.03
CA LYS A 24 -2.65 -11.22 -11.87
C LYS A 24 -1.81 -11.57 -10.64
N ALA A 25 -1.65 -12.86 -10.34
CA ALA A 25 -0.91 -13.28 -9.15
C ALA A 25 0.58 -12.90 -9.28
N TYR A 26 1.19 -13.19 -10.43
CA TYR A 26 2.57 -12.82 -10.73
C TYR A 26 2.76 -11.31 -10.71
N PHE A 27 1.85 -10.54 -11.32
CA PHE A 27 1.92 -9.08 -11.30
C PHE A 27 1.92 -8.52 -9.87
N ILE A 28 1.04 -9.02 -9.00
CA ILE A 28 0.98 -8.61 -7.59
C ILE A 28 2.27 -9.01 -6.85
N LEU A 29 2.81 -10.21 -7.09
CA LEU A 29 4.07 -10.64 -6.49
C LEU A 29 5.26 -9.77 -6.93
N THR A 30 5.33 -9.39 -8.21
CA THR A 30 6.35 -8.46 -8.73
C THR A 30 6.26 -7.09 -8.04
N LEU A 31 5.04 -6.58 -7.81
CA LEU A 31 4.84 -5.33 -7.06
C LEU A 31 5.30 -5.47 -5.60
N ILE A 32 4.95 -6.58 -4.94
CA ILE A 32 5.40 -6.85 -3.56
C ILE A 32 6.92 -6.90 -3.49
N GLU A 33 7.57 -7.62 -4.40
CA GLU A 33 9.02 -7.74 -4.46
C GLU A 33 9.70 -6.38 -4.66
N ALA A 34 9.23 -5.59 -5.61
CA ALA A 34 9.77 -4.24 -5.87
C ALA A 34 9.65 -3.35 -4.63
N GLN A 35 8.50 -3.36 -3.96
CA GLN A 35 8.28 -2.55 -2.75
C GLN A 35 9.13 -3.01 -1.56
N LEU A 36 9.36 -4.32 -1.42
CA LEU A 36 10.27 -4.85 -0.39
C LEU A 36 11.72 -4.41 -0.61
N LYS A 37 12.17 -4.35 -1.88
CA LYS A 37 13.53 -3.87 -2.22
C LYS A 37 13.74 -2.40 -1.89
N GLU A 38 12.69 -1.59 -1.97
CA GLU A 38 12.70 -0.17 -1.56
C GLU A 38 12.56 0.03 -0.03
N GLY A 39 12.41 -1.05 0.74
CA GLY A 39 12.24 -0.99 2.19
C GLY A 39 10.85 -0.54 2.65
N THR A 40 9.85 -0.57 1.75
CA THR A 40 8.48 -0.19 2.06
C THR A 40 7.83 -1.18 3.03
N GLN A 41 7.13 -0.68 4.04
CA GLN A 41 6.32 -1.51 4.92
C GLN A 41 5.02 -1.94 4.22
N LEU A 42 4.90 -3.23 3.90
CA LEU A 42 3.74 -3.79 3.22
C LEU A 42 2.73 -4.39 4.20
N THR A 43 1.44 -4.29 3.84
CA THR A 43 0.34 -5.03 4.48
C THR A 43 -0.44 -5.77 3.42
N ILE A 44 -0.49 -7.10 3.54
CA ILE A 44 -1.15 -7.98 2.58
C ILE A 44 -2.42 -8.52 3.21
N ARG A 45 -3.54 -8.42 2.48
CA ARG A 45 -4.83 -8.97 2.88
C ARG A 45 -5.31 -9.89 1.76
N ALA A 46 -5.47 -11.16 2.07
CA ALA A 46 -5.88 -12.17 1.09
C ALA A 46 -6.86 -13.15 1.73
N PRO A 47 -7.93 -13.59 1.04
CA PRO A 47 -8.84 -14.58 1.59
C PRO A 47 -8.10 -15.90 1.89
N LYS A 48 -8.64 -16.67 2.82
CA LYS A 48 -8.06 -17.97 3.22
C LYS A 48 -7.86 -18.87 1.99
N ASN A 49 -6.69 -19.49 1.87
CA ASN A 49 -6.26 -20.37 0.76
C ASN A 49 -5.94 -19.66 -0.57
N ALA A 50 -5.82 -18.33 -0.59
CA ALA A 50 -5.24 -17.63 -1.74
C ALA A 50 -3.71 -17.78 -1.76
N ASP A 51 -3.10 -17.78 -2.95
CA ASP A 51 -1.64 -17.93 -3.11
C ASP A 51 -0.80 -16.98 -2.24
N LEU A 52 -1.33 -15.78 -1.99
CA LEU A 52 -0.68 -14.74 -1.18
C LEU A 52 -0.65 -15.04 0.32
N THR A 53 -1.45 -15.99 0.84
CA THR A 53 -1.45 -16.28 2.29
C THR A 53 -0.16 -16.97 2.74
N ASN A 54 0.54 -17.64 1.83
CA ASN A 54 1.81 -18.31 2.12
C ASN A 54 2.94 -17.30 2.44
N LEU A 55 2.77 -16.04 2.07
CA LEU A 55 3.72 -14.98 2.44
C LEU A 55 3.75 -14.73 3.96
N ALA A 56 2.77 -15.20 4.72
CA ALA A 56 2.75 -15.09 6.18
C ALA A 56 3.94 -15.79 6.85
N ASP A 57 4.56 -16.78 6.19
CA ASP A 57 5.74 -17.49 6.71
C ASP A 57 7.01 -16.62 6.72
N ILE A 58 7.04 -15.58 5.88
CA ILE A 58 8.20 -14.69 5.69
C ILE A 58 7.88 -13.20 5.94
N MET A 59 6.61 -12.83 6.12
CA MET A 59 6.15 -11.47 6.35
C MET A 59 5.12 -11.41 7.49
N SER A 60 5.33 -10.49 8.43
CA SER A 60 4.49 -10.38 9.65
C SER A 60 3.11 -9.73 9.43
N ARG A 61 2.91 -8.99 8.34
CA ARG A 61 1.69 -8.21 8.06
C ARG A 61 0.84 -8.82 6.95
N VAL A 62 0.61 -10.13 7.04
CA VAL A 62 -0.24 -10.90 6.12
C VAL A 62 -1.48 -11.39 6.88
N TYR A 63 -2.66 -10.92 6.47
CA TYR A 63 -3.92 -11.19 7.16
C TYR A 63 -4.90 -11.95 6.27
N SER A 64 -5.37 -13.10 6.77
CA SER A 64 -6.34 -13.97 6.06
C SER A 64 -7.67 -14.17 6.79
N LYS A 65 -7.69 -13.96 8.11
CA LYS A 65 -8.92 -13.99 8.92
C LYS A 65 -9.68 -12.67 8.76
N LYS A 66 -11.01 -12.75 8.66
CA LYS A 66 -11.89 -11.58 8.47
C LYS A 66 -11.67 -10.54 9.57
N GLU A 67 -11.63 -10.96 10.83
CA GLU A 67 -11.50 -10.10 11.99
C GLU A 67 -10.14 -9.37 11.97
N ALA A 68 -9.06 -10.10 11.71
CA ALA A 68 -7.72 -9.52 11.61
C ALA A 68 -7.60 -8.53 10.44
N THR A 69 -8.23 -8.84 9.30
CA THR A 69 -8.31 -7.95 8.14
C THR A 69 -9.05 -6.66 8.46
N LEU A 70 -10.16 -6.72 9.21
CA LEU A 70 -10.92 -5.55 9.64
C LEU A 70 -10.14 -4.68 10.62
N VAL A 71 -9.45 -5.29 11.59
CA VAL A 71 -8.58 -4.56 12.52
C VAL A 71 -7.47 -3.85 11.76
N ALA A 72 -6.77 -4.55 10.87
CA ALA A 72 -5.72 -3.95 10.05
C ALA A 72 -6.25 -2.78 9.20
N LEU A 73 -7.49 -2.88 8.68
CA LEU A 73 -8.13 -1.80 7.93
C LEU A 73 -8.43 -0.60 8.82
N GLY A 74 -8.95 -0.82 10.02
CA GLY A 74 -9.19 0.23 11.01
C GLY A 74 -7.91 0.99 11.36
N THR A 75 -6.83 0.26 11.68
CA THR A 75 -5.51 0.86 11.97
C THR A 75 -4.99 1.65 10.78
N PHE A 76 -5.11 1.11 9.56
CA PHE A 76 -4.69 1.82 8.35
C PHE A 76 -5.44 3.15 8.16
N SER A 77 -6.76 3.16 8.35
CA SER A 77 -7.57 4.38 8.24
C SER A 77 -7.19 5.41 9.31
N GLN A 78 -6.94 4.98 10.55
CA GLN A 78 -6.49 5.86 11.63
C GLN A 78 -5.13 6.50 11.33
N ASN A 79 -4.16 5.72 10.83
CA ASN A 79 -2.85 6.25 10.45
C ASN A 79 -2.96 7.28 9.33
N ILE A 80 -3.81 7.06 8.32
CA ILE A 80 -4.06 8.05 7.26
C ILE A 80 -4.60 9.36 7.83
N ILE A 81 -5.58 9.29 8.74
CA ILE A 81 -6.18 10.49 9.35
C ILE A 81 -5.11 11.26 10.14
N MET A 82 -4.37 10.57 11.01
CA MET A 82 -3.30 11.15 11.80
C MET A 82 -2.22 11.80 10.92
N ARG A 83 -1.78 11.10 9.86
CA ARG A 83 -0.82 11.62 8.88
C ARG A 83 -1.34 12.87 8.19
N ASN A 84 -2.59 12.87 7.76
CA ASN A 84 -3.19 14.03 7.11
C ASN A 84 -3.27 15.25 8.04
N ASP A 85 -3.58 15.03 9.31
CA ASP A 85 -3.66 16.12 10.29
C ASP A 85 -2.26 16.69 10.61
N GLN A 86 -1.22 15.86 10.65
CA GLN A 86 0.17 16.32 10.76
C GLN A 86 0.61 17.13 9.53
N ILE A 87 0.27 16.68 8.32
CA ILE A 87 0.58 17.39 7.08
C ILE A 87 -0.08 18.78 7.08
N LYS A 88 -1.34 18.90 7.53
CA LYS A 88 -2.05 20.18 7.63
C LYS A 88 -1.40 21.16 8.61
N GLN A 89 -0.70 20.67 9.62
CA GLN A 89 0.02 21.49 10.59
C GLN A 89 1.40 21.94 10.10
N THR A 90 1.87 21.41 8.96
CA THR A 90 3.16 21.78 8.39
C THR A 90 3.09 23.17 7.74
N ASN A 91 4.10 24.00 8.01
CA ASN A 91 4.16 25.35 7.44
C ASN A 91 4.16 25.31 5.90
N GLY A 92 3.36 26.17 5.27
CA GLY A 92 3.21 26.19 3.81
C GLY A 92 2.20 25.17 3.26
N PHE A 93 1.45 24.45 4.11
CA PHE A 93 0.36 23.58 3.65
C PHE A 93 -0.67 24.35 2.80
N LYS A 94 -1.10 23.72 1.71
CA LYS A 94 -2.15 24.19 0.82
C LYS A 94 -3.11 23.06 0.51
N THR A 95 -4.41 23.33 0.58
CA THR A 95 -5.45 22.37 0.23
C THR A 95 -5.26 21.83 -1.19
N GLY A 96 -5.29 20.51 -1.35
CA GLY A 96 -5.08 19.82 -2.62
C GLY A 96 -3.64 19.35 -2.85
N GLU A 97 -2.68 19.83 -2.06
CA GLU A 97 -1.29 19.40 -2.11
C GLU A 97 -1.00 18.25 -1.14
N ASN A 98 -0.04 17.38 -1.50
CA ASN A 98 0.37 16.23 -0.69
C ASN A 98 1.73 16.47 0.01
N TYR A 99 2.24 15.45 0.69
CA TYR A 99 3.52 15.50 1.39
C TYR A 99 4.72 15.83 0.49
N VAL A 100 4.65 15.51 -0.81
CA VAL A 100 5.73 15.79 -1.78
C VAL A 100 5.85 17.29 -2.03
N TYR A 101 4.72 18.01 -2.12
CA TYR A 101 4.72 19.48 -2.26
C TYR A 101 5.45 20.17 -1.10
N LEU A 102 5.34 19.59 0.10
CA LEU A 102 5.98 20.08 1.32
C LEU A 102 7.41 19.55 1.51
N ALA A 103 7.97 18.83 0.52
CA ALA A 103 9.25 18.15 0.60
C ALA A 103 9.40 17.22 1.83
N LEU A 104 8.28 16.65 2.30
CA LEU A 104 8.28 15.68 3.39
C LEU A 104 8.61 14.28 2.86
N PRO A 105 9.37 13.46 3.61
CA PRO A 105 9.63 12.07 3.24
C PRO A 105 8.35 11.23 3.28
N SER A 106 8.27 10.21 2.41
CA SER A 106 7.16 9.25 2.40
C SER A 106 7.16 8.31 3.62
N SER A 107 8.32 8.12 4.25
CA SER A 107 8.62 7.07 5.24
C SER A 107 8.55 7.49 6.71
N ASN A 108 8.44 8.79 7.03
CA ASN A 108 8.53 9.29 8.42
C ASN A 108 7.25 9.95 8.95
N LEU A 109 6.09 9.50 8.50
CA LEU A 109 4.82 9.88 9.13
C LEU A 109 4.16 8.58 9.64
N PRO A 110 3.78 8.52 10.93
CA PRO A 110 3.44 7.31 11.68
C PRO A 110 2.42 6.35 11.03
#